data_AF-A0A7V5NUF5-F1
#
_entry.id   AF-A0A7V5NUF5-F1
#
_cell.length_a   1.000
_cell.length_b   1.000
_cell.length_c   1.000
_cell.angle_alpha   90.00
_cell.angle_beta   90.00
_cell.angle_gamma   90.00
#
_symmetry.space_group_name_H-M   'P 1'
#
loop_
_entity.id
_entity.type
_entity.pdbx_description
1 polymer ?
#
loop_
_entity_poly.entity_id
_entity_poly.type
_entity_poly.pdbx_seq_one_letter_code
_entity_poly.pdbx_strand_id
1 'polypeptide(L)'
;MVLNIYSKISFEDYKQCTLCPRECKVDRTKGHTGYCEETDKLHISSICAHFGEEPPISGTNGSGTVFFTGCSLKCCYCQNFQISFEGMGIFYTCEQVVDEINKL
;
A
#
# COMPACT_ATOMS: atom_id res chain seq x y z
N MET A 1 -22.48 -2.05 16.69
CA MET A 1 -22.13 -0.81 15.96
C MET A 1 -21.15 -1.18 14.86
N VAL A 2 -21.66 -1.82 13.80
CA VAL A 2 -20.85 -2.22 12.64
C VAL A 2 -20.74 -0.97 11.79
N LEU A 3 -19.59 -0.30 11.85
CA LEU A 3 -19.33 0.84 10.99
C LEU A 3 -19.47 0.39 9.53
N ASN A 4 -20.21 1.19 8.78
CA ASN A 4 -20.57 0.99 7.39
C ASN A 4 -19.31 0.96 6.52
N ILE A 5 -18.73 -0.23 6.31
CA ILE A 5 -17.52 -0.50 5.51
C ILE A 5 -17.66 -0.12 4.02
N TYR A 6 -18.82 0.41 3.60
CA TYR A 6 -19.06 0.96 2.27
C TYR A 6 -18.96 2.49 2.18
N SER A 7 -18.50 3.17 3.24
CA SER A 7 -18.12 4.58 3.11
C SER A 7 -16.96 4.67 2.13
N LYS A 8 -17.23 5.19 0.92
CA LYS A 8 -16.20 5.54 -0.07
C LYS A 8 -15.13 6.37 0.64
N ILE A 9 -13.95 5.79 0.83
CA ILE A 9 -12.76 6.54 1.23
C ILE A 9 -12.58 7.64 0.19
N SER A 10 -12.53 8.88 0.66
CA SER A 10 -12.35 10.05 -0.18
C SER A 10 -10.95 10.62 0.06
N PHE A 11 -10.44 11.40 -0.90
CA PHE A 11 -9.20 12.15 -0.69
C PHE A 11 -9.28 13.15 0.49
N GLU A 12 -10.48 13.44 1.01
CA GLU A 12 -10.63 14.25 2.21
C GLU A 12 -10.10 13.53 3.46
N ASP A 13 -10.21 12.21 3.52
CA ASP A 13 -9.70 11.38 4.63
C ASP A 13 -8.16 11.46 4.74
N TYR A 14 -7.49 11.90 3.68
CA TYR A 14 -6.04 12.07 3.63
C TYR A 14 -5.59 13.37 4.30
N LYS A 15 -6.46 14.39 4.45
CA LYS A 15 -6.11 15.63 5.15
C LYS A 15 -6.01 15.47 6.67
N GLN A 16 -6.67 14.44 7.21
CA GLN A 16 -6.62 14.07 8.61
C GLN A 16 -6.62 12.55 8.75
N CYS A 17 -5.51 11.90 8.38
CA CYS A 17 -5.46 10.45 8.20
C CYS A 17 -5.77 9.65 9.49
N THR A 18 -6.86 8.88 9.44
CA THR A 18 -7.32 7.93 10.47
C THR A 18 -7.47 6.50 9.95
N LEU A 19 -6.91 6.20 8.77
CA LEU A 19 -7.07 4.92 8.06
C LEU A 19 -6.47 3.70 8.78
N CYS A 20 -5.66 3.91 9.82
CA CYS A 20 -5.14 2.85 10.66
C CYS A 20 -5.35 3.17 12.16
N PRO A 21 -5.31 2.17 13.05
CA PRO A 21 -5.56 2.35 14.49
C PRO A 21 -4.63 3.34 15.22
N ARG A 22 -3.58 3.84 14.56
CA ARG A 22 -2.69 4.86 15.13
C ARG A 22 -3.25 6.28 15.04
N GLU A 23 -4.25 6.52 14.18
CA GLU A 23 -4.93 7.81 14.03
C GLU A 23 -3.97 9.03 14.02
N CYS A 24 -2.94 8.98 13.17
CA CYS A 24 -1.90 10.01 13.17
C CYS A 24 -2.39 11.42 12.81
N LYS A 25 -3.57 11.55 12.17
CA LYS A 25 -4.22 12.82 11.81
C LYS A 25 -3.38 13.76 10.94
N VAL A 26 -2.31 13.25 10.31
CA VAL A 26 -1.48 14.04 9.40
C VAL A 26 -2.21 14.33 8.09
N ASP A 27 -1.83 15.44 7.46
CA ASP A 27 -2.31 15.85 6.15
C ASP A 27 -1.39 15.29 5.05
N ARG A 28 -1.77 14.12 4.52
CA ARG A 28 -1.03 13.40 3.47
C ARG A 28 -0.95 14.20 2.17
N THR A 29 -1.95 15.05 1.89
CA THR A 29 -2.01 15.83 0.64
C THR A 29 -0.93 16.92 0.58
N LYS A 30 -0.33 17.25 1.73
CA LYS A 30 0.83 18.15 1.85
C LYS A 30 2.17 17.41 1.91
N GLY A 31 2.16 16.10 1.69
CA GLY A 31 3.35 15.25 1.79
C GLY A 31 3.77 14.93 3.23
N HIS A 32 2.90 15.17 4.22
CA HIS A 32 3.24 14.83 5.61
C HIS A 32 3.12 13.32 5.87
N THR A 33 4.05 12.81 6.67
CA THR A 33 4.13 11.41 7.04
C THR A 33 3.75 11.18 8.50
N GLY A 34 3.13 10.03 8.77
CA GLY A 34 2.91 9.49 10.10
C GLY A 34 3.81 8.27 10.33
N TYR A 35 3.45 7.41 11.29
CA TYR A 35 4.26 6.24 11.66
C TYR A 35 4.51 5.24 10.52
N CYS A 36 3.63 5.16 9.53
CA CYS A 36 3.82 4.30 8.36
C CYS A 36 4.74 4.89 7.29
N GLU A 37 5.18 6.15 7.44
CA GLU A 37 6.12 6.87 6.57
C GLU A 37 5.62 7.20 5.15
N GLU A 38 4.36 6.89 4.84
CA GLU A 38 3.78 7.11 3.50
C GLU A 38 3.06 8.44 3.31
N THR A 39 2.81 8.85 2.07
CA THR A 39 2.10 10.10 1.70
C THR A 39 0.83 9.81 0.89
N ASP A 40 0.37 10.76 0.07
CA ASP A 40 -0.70 10.57 -0.91
C ASP A 40 -0.22 10.00 -2.26
N LYS A 41 1.08 9.69 -2.38
CA LYS A 41 1.69 9.16 -3.60
C LYS A 41 1.78 7.63 -3.58
N LEU A 42 1.76 7.03 -4.76
CA LEU A 42 1.93 5.58 -4.93
C LEU A 42 3.42 5.24 -4.80
N HIS A 43 3.86 4.93 -3.59
CA HIS A 43 5.20 4.43 -3.32
C HIS A 43 5.19 2.91 -3.41
N ILE A 44 5.85 2.36 -4.43
CA ILE A 44 5.76 0.94 -4.78
C ILE A 44 7.16 0.36 -4.91
N SER A 45 7.38 -0.76 -4.24
CA SER A 45 8.61 -1.54 -4.31
C SER A 45 8.69 -2.39 -5.56
N SER A 46 7.60 -3.08 -5.91
CA SER A 46 7.54 -3.96 -7.08
C SER A 46 6.12 -4.22 -7.56
N ILE A 47 6.01 -4.49 -8.86
CA ILE A 47 4.80 -4.99 -9.54
C ILE A 47 5.25 -6.24 -10.31
N CYS A 48 4.68 -7.40 -9.98
CA CYS A 48 5.14 -8.67 -10.56
C CYS A 48 4.06 -9.76 -10.57
N ALA A 49 4.24 -10.76 -11.41
CA ALA A 49 3.50 -12.01 -11.33
C ALA A 49 4.07 -12.87 -10.20
N HIS A 50 3.20 -13.31 -9.29
CA HIS A 50 3.56 -14.10 -8.12
C HIS A 50 2.87 -15.46 -8.18
N PHE A 51 3.65 -16.54 -8.15
CA PHE A 51 3.15 -17.91 -8.37
C PHE A 51 3.11 -18.75 -7.08
N GLY A 52 3.60 -18.20 -5.96
CA GLY A 52 3.72 -18.94 -4.69
C GLY A 52 2.64 -18.65 -3.65
N GLU A 53 1.83 -17.60 -3.85
CA GLU A 53 0.81 -17.18 -2.87
C GLU A 53 -0.55 -17.77 -3.24
N GLU A 54 -1.32 -18.12 -2.21
CA GLU A 54 -2.70 -18.63 -2.28
C GLU A 54 -2.98 -19.61 -3.44
N PRO A 55 -2.35 -20.79 -3.49
CA PRO A 55 -2.50 -21.75 -4.60
C PRO A 55 -3.94 -22.09 -5.02
N PRO A 56 -4.94 -22.16 -4.12
CA PRO A 56 -6.33 -22.38 -4.51
C PRO A 56 -6.94 -21.26 -5.36
N ILE A 57 -6.38 -20.05 -5.33
CA ILE A 57 -6.87 -18.87 -6.06
C ILE A 57 -6.00 -18.59 -7.27
N SER A 58 -4.68 -18.59 -7.09
CA SER A 58 -3.72 -18.26 -8.17
C SER A 58 -3.60 -19.36 -9.22
N GLY A 59 -3.88 -20.62 -8.86
CA GLY A 59 -3.87 -21.75 -9.78
C GLY A 59 -2.55 -21.85 -10.55
N THR A 60 -2.61 -22.03 -11.88
CA THR A 60 -1.42 -22.11 -12.74
C THR A 60 -0.98 -20.76 -13.32
N ASN A 61 -1.83 -19.72 -13.22
CA ASN A 61 -1.59 -18.43 -13.85
C ASN A 61 -0.93 -17.43 -12.89
N GLY A 62 -0.80 -17.79 -11.61
CA GLY A 62 -0.27 -16.90 -10.58
C GLY A 62 -1.26 -15.79 -10.22
N SER A 63 -0.76 -14.81 -9.48
CA SER A 63 -1.46 -13.57 -9.13
C SER A 63 -0.62 -12.37 -9.55
N GLY A 64 -1.26 -11.30 -10.04
CA GLY A 64 -0.60 -10.00 -10.14
C GLY A 64 -0.46 -9.40 -8.74
N THR A 65 0.77 -9.08 -8.34
CA THR A 65 1.06 -8.54 -7.02
C THR A 65 1.68 -7.16 -7.14
N VAL A 66 1.17 -6.21 -6.34
CA VAL A 66 1.71 -4.86 -6.19
C VAL A 66 2.15 -4.68 -4.75
N PHE A 67 3.45 -4.56 -4.50
CA PHE A 67 4.00 -4.33 -3.18
C PHE A 67 4.17 -2.84 -2.92
N PHE A 68 3.24 -2.26 -2.15
CA PHE A 68 3.36 -0.90 -1.64
C PHE A 68 4.41 -0.80 -0.53
N THR A 69 5.06 0.35 -0.47
CA THR A 69 6.08 0.69 0.53
C THR A 69 5.41 1.22 1.81
N GLY A 70 6.10 1.04 2.94
CA GLY A 70 5.65 1.49 4.26
C GLY A 70 4.62 0.59 4.94
N CYS A 71 4.56 0.65 6.27
CA CYS A 71 3.65 -0.19 7.05
C CYS A 71 3.29 0.46 8.39
N SER A 72 2.01 0.45 8.77
CA SER A 72 1.53 1.01 10.05
C SER A 72 1.82 0.10 11.26
N LEU A 73 2.07 -1.20 11.05
CA LEU A 73 2.33 -2.14 12.14
C LEU A 73 3.78 -2.10 12.61
N LYS A 74 4.74 -2.07 11.67
CA LYS A 74 6.19 -2.17 11.93
C LYS A 74 6.53 -3.36 12.85
N CYS A 75 6.14 -4.57 12.44
CA CYS A 75 6.39 -5.81 13.20
C CYS A 75 7.90 -6.07 13.39
N CYS A 76 8.32 -6.51 14.57
CA CYS A 76 9.73 -6.82 14.87
C CYS A 76 10.30 -8.03 14.10
N TYR A 77 9.43 -8.83 13.50
CA TYR A 77 9.75 -10.00 12.67
C TYR A 77 9.28 -9.82 11.22
N CYS A 78 9.22 -8.58 10.73
CA CYS A 78 8.72 -8.28 9.39
C CYS A 78 9.56 -9.00 8.31
N GLN A 79 8.93 -9.90 7.55
CA GLN A 79 9.58 -10.59 6.43
C GLN A 79 9.92 -9.64 5.27
N ASN A 80 9.10 -8.60 5.08
CA ASN A 80 9.27 -7.57 4.05
C ASN A 80 9.89 -6.30 4.63
N PHE A 81 10.90 -6.43 5.51
CA PHE A 81 11.50 -5.31 6.24
C PHE A 81 11.98 -4.20 5.31
N GLN A 82 12.65 -4.57 4.22
CA GLN A 82 13.20 -3.62 3.24
C GLN A 82 12.11 -2.71 2.64
N ILE A 83 10.92 -3.27 2.42
CA ILE A 83 9.77 -2.55 1.84
C ILE A 83 8.98 -1.81 2.93
N SER A 84 8.75 -2.46 4.07
CA SER A 84 7.90 -1.93 5.15
C SER A 84 8.60 -0.91 6.05
N PHE A 85 9.93 -0.97 6.16
CA PHE A 85 10.76 -0.14 7.05
C PHE A 85 11.77 0.72 6.32
N GLU A 86 12.52 0.16 5.35
CA GLU A 86 13.64 0.90 4.73
C GLU A 86 13.20 1.78 3.57
N GLY A 87 11.90 1.80 3.25
CA GLY A 87 11.38 2.65 2.20
C GLY A 87 11.79 2.20 0.80
N MET A 88 12.10 0.91 0.60
CA MET A 88 12.45 0.39 -0.73
C MET A 88 11.30 0.61 -1.72
N GLY A 89 11.60 1.25 -2.85
CA GLY A 89 10.65 1.48 -3.94
C GLY A 89 10.88 2.80 -4.65
N ILE A 90 9.98 3.10 -5.58
CA ILE A 90 9.92 4.39 -6.28
C ILE A 90 8.47 4.88 -6.35
N PHE A 91 8.30 6.16 -6.66
CA PHE A 91 6.96 6.75 -6.82
C PHE A 91 6.43 6.55 -8.24
N TYR A 92 5.18 6.12 -8.33
CA TYR A 92 4.45 5.94 -9.58
C TYR A 92 3.29 6.93 -9.70
N THR A 93 2.90 7.26 -10.94
CA THR A 93 1.56 7.76 -11.24
C THR A 93 0.59 6.58 -11.43
N CYS A 94 -0.73 6.85 -11.36
CA CYS A 94 -1.74 5.82 -11.60
C CYS A 94 -1.58 5.18 -12.99
N GLU A 95 -1.26 5.98 -14.01
CA GLU A 95 -1.07 5.52 -15.38
C GLU A 95 0.12 4.56 -15.47
N GLN A 96 1.24 4.91 -14.83
CA GLN A 96 2.42 4.05 -14.81
C GLN A 96 2.13 2.71 -14.12
N VAL A 97 1.35 2.70 -13.04
CA VAL A 97 0.95 1.45 -12.38
C VAL A 97 0.10 0.59 -13.32
N VAL A 98 -0.88 1.19 -14.02
CA VAL A 98 -1.71 0.46 -14.99
C VAL A 98 -0.85 -0.11 -16.13
N ASP A 99 0.09 0.67 -16.65
CA ASP A 99 1.01 0.23 -17.70
C ASP A 99 1.88 -0.95 -17.24
N GLU A 100 2.40 -0.94 -16.00
CA GLU A 100 3.16 -2.06 -15.46
C GLU A 100 2.29 -3.30 -15.24
N ILE A 101 1.08 -3.15 -14.73
CA ILE A 101 0.14 -4.27 -14.53
C ILE A 101 -0.23 -4.92 -15.86
N ASN A 102 -0.42 -4.13 -16.93
CA ASN A 102 -0.77 -4.66 -18.26
C ASN A 102 0.38 -5.46 -18.93
N LYS A 103 1.59 -5.42 -18.38
CA LYS A 103 2.75 -6.20 -18.87
C LYS A 103 2.87 -7.58 -18.21
N LEU A 104 2.11 -7.84 -17.14
CA LEU A 104 2.07 -9.13 -16.43
C LEU A 104 1.27 -10.17 -17.23
#